data_AF-A0A7S4M470-F1
#
_entry.id   AF-A0A7S4M470-F1
#
_cell.length_a   1.000
_cell.length_b   1.000
_cell.length_c   1.000
_cell.angle_alpha   90.00
_cell.angle_beta   90.00
_cell.angle_gamma   90.00
#
_symmetry.space_group_name_H-M   'P 1'
#
loop_
_entity.id
_entity.type
_entity.pdbx_description
1 polymer ?
#
loop_
_entity_poly.entity_id
_entity_poly.type
_entity_poly.pdbx_seq_one_letter_code
_entity_poly.pdbx_strand_id
1 'polypeptide(L)'
;AEAQMGKVDCTSPKAQQLCHKHHIHAFPTIRVFRHKNVHSHENYLGDRDSAAFLSFIEEMLPKEAHHLPPPKRPTPVAEEHTLDGEGCALTGSLKISRVPGSFRISAASA
;
A
#
# COMPACT_ATOMS: atom_id res chain seq x y z
N ALA A 1 -1.02 7.18 -7.08
CA ALA A 1 -0.17 7.41 -5.89
C ALA A 1 0.90 8.40 -6.26
N GLU A 2 1.24 9.34 -5.38
CA GLU A 2 2.22 10.41 -5.65
C GLU A 2 3.39 10.30 -4.67
N ALA A 3 4.62 10.45 -5.17
CA ALA A 3 5.84 10.43 -4.35
C ALA A 3 6.32 11.86 -4.12
N GLN A 4 6.60 12.21 -2.86
CA GLN A 4 7.22 13.49 -2.53
C GLN A 4 8.72 13.29 -2.30
N MET A 5 9.52 14.17 -2.90
CA MET A 5 10.97 14.20 -2.73
C MET A 5 11.38 15.40 -1.90
N GLY A 6 12.36 15.20 -1.03
CA GLY A 6 12.93 16.26 -0.19
C GLY A 6 14.44 16.09 -0.08
N LYS A 7 15.12 17.21 0.20
CA LYS A 7 16.56 17.25 0.48
C LYS A 7 16.78 17.79 1.89
N VAL A 8 17.68 17.16 2.63
CA VAL A 8 18.18 17.66 3.90
C VAL A 8 19.66 17.95 3.75
N ASP A 9 20.08 19.16 4.11
CA ASP A 9 21.49 19.53 4.16
C ASP A 9 22.07 19.24 5.55
N CYS A 10 22.70 18.08 5.70
CA CYS A 10 23.30 17.64 6.95
C CYS A 10 24.54 18.46 7.37
N THR A 11 25.06 19.34 6.51
CA THR A 11 26.18 20.25 6.87
C THR A 11 25.69 21.51 7.59
N SER A 12 24.38 21.80 7.49
CA SER A 12 23.76 22.92 8.17
C SER A 12 23.60 22.65 9.68
N PRO A 13 23.92 23.61 10.57
CA PRO A 13 23.75 23.46 12.01
C PRO A 13 22.31 23.09 12.42
N LYS A 14 21.32 23.54 11.64
CA LYS A 14 19.89 23.29 11.92
C LYS A 14 19.48 21.83 11.70
N ALA A 15 20.16 21.12 10.81
CA ALA A 15 19.80 19.78 10.38
C ALA A 15 20.75 18.69 10.91
N GLN A 16 21.89 19.08 11.50
CA GLN A 16 22.89 18.16 12.02
C GLN A 16 22.30 17.15 13.03
N GLN A 17 21.46 17.62 13.96
CA GLN A 17 20.78 16.73 14.92
C GLN A 17 19.84 15.72 14.25
N LEU A 18 19.13 16.14 13.20
CA LEU A 18 18.24 15.26 12.42
C LEU A 18 19.05 14.15 11.76
N CYS A 19 20.15 14.50 11.07
CA CYS A 19 20.98 13.52 10.39
C CYS A 19 21.65 12.53 11.35
N HIS A 20 22.07 12.98 12.55
CA HIS A 20 22.53 12.09 13.61
C HIS A 20 21.45 11.13 14.10
N LYS A 21 20.23 11.63 14.37
CA LYS A 21 19.10 10.81 14.83
C LYS A 21 18.71 9.73 13.80
N HIS A 22 18.92 10.01 12.52
CA HIS A 22 18.69 9.06 11.43
C HIS A 22 19.93 8.23 11.05
N HIS A 23 21.03 8.32 11.81
CA HIS A 23 22.26 7.55 11.57
C HIS A 23 22.84 7.73 10.16
N ILE A 24 22.92 8.98 9.69
CA ILE A 24 23.54 9.32 8.41
C ILE A 24 25.04 9.54 8.63
N HIS A 25 25.86 8.57 8.24
CA HIS A 25 27.32 8.59 8.43
C HIS A 25 28.11 8.95 7.16
N ALA A 26 27.50 8.87 5.99
CA ALA A 26 28.13 9.19 4.71
C ALA A 26 27.14 9.92 3.79
N PHE A 27 27.68 10.77 2.91
CA PHE A 27 26.89 11.53 1.96
C PHE A 27 27.20 11.13 0.51
N PRO A 28 26.20 11.19 -0.40
CA PRO A 28 24.77 11.29 -0.15
C PRO A 28 24.20 9.95 0.35
N THR A 29 23.22 10.00 1.26
CA THR A 29 22.39 8.84 1.64
C THR A 29 20.96 9.13 1.21
N ILE A 30 20.38 8.25 0.38
CA ILE A 30 19.00 8.38 -0.12
C ILE A 30 18.14 7.34 0.60
N ARG A 31 17.02 7.79 1.18
CA ARG A 31 16.10 6.95 1.96
C ARG A 31 14.66 7.14 1.51
N VAL A 32 13.92 6.03 1.49
CA VAL A 32 12.49 6.02 1.24
C VAL A 32 11.74 5.80 2.54
N PHE A 33 10.77 6.67 2.81
CA PHE A 33 9.87 6.59 3.96
C PHE A 33 8.47 6.23 3.49
N ARG A 34 7.92 5.13 4.00
CA ARG A 34 6.56 4.66 3.64
C ARG A 34 5.55 5.12 4.67
N HIS A 35 4.40 5.62 4.20
CA HIS A 35 3.29 6.02 5.06
C HIS A 35 2.84 4.79 5.89
N LYS A 36 2.79 4.94 7.22
CA LYS A 36 2.48 3.91 8.26
C LYS A 36 3.66 3.20 8.93
N ASN A 37 4.91 3.44 8.55
CA ASN A 37 6.04 2.93 9.32
C ASN A 37 7.22 3.92 9.30
N VAL A 38 7.16 4.90 10.21
CA VAL A 38 8.15 5.99 10.35
C VAL A 38 9.54 5.45 10.74
N HIS A 39 9.58 4.25 11.32
CA HIS A 39 10.82 3.61 11.74
C HIS A 39 11.43 2.71 10.65
N SER A 40 10.63 2.19 9.71
CA SER A 40 11.16 1.49 8.53
C SER A 40 11.50 2.50 7.43
N HIS A 41 12.79 2.67 7.21
CA HIS A 41 13.32 3.40 6.07
C HIS A 41 14.21 2.44 5.27
N GLU A 42 14.07 2.47 3.96
CA GLU A 42 14.89 1.65 3.06
C GLU A 42 15.92 2.55 2.40
N ASN A 43 17.19 2.12 2.40
CA ASN A 43 18.25 2.84 1.70
C ASN A 43 18.18 2.50 0.22
N TYR A 44 18.29 3.52 -0.63
CA TYR A 44 18.53 3.30 -2.05
C TYR A 44 20.01 2.98 -2.27
N LEU A 45 20.28 1.79 -2.80
CA LEU A 45 21.63 1.28 -3.10
C LEU A 45 21.87 1.09 -4.60
N GLY A 46 20.94 1.56 -5.45
CA GLY A 46 21.04 1.44 -6.90
C GLY A 46 22.02 2.44 -7.51
N ASP A 47 22.11 2.40 -8.83
CA ASP A 47 23.00 3.27 -9.60
C ASP A 47 22.67 4.75 -9.42
N ARG A 48 23.69 5.60 -9.55
CA ARG A 48 23.56 7.05 -9.42
C ARG A 48 23.06 7.71 -10.71
N ASP A 49 22.34 6.95 -11.52
CA ASP A 49 21.74 7.40 -12.76
C ASP A 49 20.29 7.84 -12.53
N SER A 50 19.90 8.94 -13.19
CA SER A 50 18.55 9.48 -13.03
C SER A 50 17.46 8.52 -13.49
N ALA A 51 17.68 7.75 -14.56
CA ALA A 51 16.68 6.82 -15.05
C ALA A 51 16.50 5.65 -14.07
N ALA A 52 17.61 5.09 -13.56
CA ALA A 52 17.57 4.03 -12.55
C ALA A 52 16.86 4.49 -11.27
N PHE A 53 17.08 5.74 -10.84
CA PHE A 53 16.43 6.30 -9.67
C PHE A 53 14.92 6.51 -9.86
N LEU A 54 14.50 6.99 -11.03
CA LEU A 54 13.08 7.18 -11.35
C LEU A 54 12.34 5.84 -11.40
N SER A 55 12.91 4.83 -12.06
CA SER A 55 12.32 3.49 -12.09
C SER A 55 12.14 2.89 -10.70
N PHE A 56 13.11 3.12 -9.79
CA PHE A 56 12.99 2.70 -8.40
C PHE A 56 11.82 3.41 -7.69
N ILE A 57 11.65 4.72 -7.84
CA ILE A 57 10.52 5.44 -7.24
C ILE A 57 9.18 4.88 -7.74
N GLU A 58 9.07 4.64 -9.04
CA GLU A 58 7.86 4.08 -9.66
C GLU A 58 7.49 2.70 -9.12
N GLU A 59 8.49 1.83 -8.91
CA GLU A 59 8.29 0.51 -8.31
C GLU A 59 7.86 0.59 -6.84
N MET A 60 8.39 1.57 -6.12
CA MET A 60 8.17 1.75 -4.69
C MET A 60 6.80 2.35 -4.35
N LEU A 61 6.21 3.10 -5.28
CA LEU A 61 4.85 3.58 -5.14
C LEU A 61 3.90 2.40 -4.98
N PRO A 62 2.89 2.49 -4.08
CA PRO A 62 1.84 1.49 -4.04
C PRO A 62 1.17 1.51 -5.41
N LYS A 63 1.49 0.49 -6.21
CA LYS A 63 0.70 0.11 -7.35
C LYS A 63 -0.67 -0.16 -6.74
N GLU A 64 -1.64 0.71 -7.00
CA GLU A 64 -3.06 0.35 -6.85
C GLU A 64 -3.14 -1.08 -7.35
N ALA A 65 -3.56 -2.01 -6.49
CA ALA A 65 -3.58 -3.42 -6.79
C ALA A 65 -4.65 -3.67 -7.86
N HIS A 66 -4.39 -3.22 -9.09
CA HIS A 66 -5.05 -3.61 -10.32
C HIS A 66 -4.47 -4.95 -10.78
N HIS A 67 -4.27 -5.87 -9.85
CA HIS A 67 -4.20 -7.30 -10.09
C HIS A 67 -5.15 -8.01 -9.12
N LEU A 68 -6.35 -7.46 -8.91
CA LEU A 68 -7.48 -8.32 -9.19
C LEU A 68 -7.62 -8.27 -10.72
N PRO A 69 -7.81 -9.39 -11.43
CA PRO A 69 -8.42 -9.29 -12.76
C PRO A 69 -9.60 -8.31 -12.63
N PRO A 70 -9.89 -7.47 -13.66
CA PRO A 70 -11.13 -6.69 -13.63
C PRO A 70 -12.22 -7.63 -13.13
N PRO A 71 -13.08 -7.25 -12.16
CA PRO A 71 -14.20 -8.12 -11.84
C PRO A 71 -14.77 -8.43 -13.20
N LYS A 72 -14.69 -9.70 -13.62
CA LYS A 72 -15.42 -10.15 -14.79
C LYS A 72 -16.78 -9.59 -14.44
N ARG A 73 -17.29 -8.63 -15.22
CA ARG A 73 -18.71 -8.28 -15.13
C ARG A 73 -19.35 -9.64 -14.96
N PRO A 74 -20.21 -9.87 -13.95
CA PRO A 74 -20.99 -11.06 -14.02
C PRO A 74 -21.62 -10.95 -15.42
N THR A 75 -21.06 -11.73 -16.34
CA THR A 75 -21.85 -12.33 -17.37
C THR A 75 -23.04 -12.80 -16.56
N PRO A 76 -24.27 -12.55 -17.02
CA PRO A 76 -25.34 -13.40 -16.58
C PRO A 76 -24.93 -14.81 -17.06
N VAL A 77 -23.99 -15.44 -16.34
CA VAL A 77 -24.09 -16.83 -16.05
C VAL A 77 -25.39 -16.80 -15.26
N ALA A 78 -26.47 -17.05 -16.00
CA ALA A 78 -27.45 -17.97 -15.51
C ALA A 78 -26.67 -19.22 -15.08
N GLU A 79 -25.99 -19.14 -13.93
CA GLU A 79 -25.81 -20.32 -13.14
C GLU A 79 -27.24 -20.59 -12.70
N GLU A 80 -27.83 -21.52 -13.44
CA GLU A 80 -29.00 -22.27 -13.07
C GLU A 80 -28.63 -23.03 -11.78
N HIS A 81 -28.50 -22.30 -10.68
CA HIS A 81 -28.67 -22.86 -9.36
C HIS A 81 -30.15 -23.14 -9.29
N THR A 82 -30.52 -24.40 -9.52
CA THR A 82 -31.87 -24.90 -9.29
C THR A 82 -32.30 -24.47 -7.90
N LEU A 83 -33.17 -23.45 -7.85
CA LEU A 83 -33.70 -22.83 -6.66
C LEU A 83 -34.72 -23.77 -6.01
N ASP A 84 -34.24 -24.84 -5.39
CA ASP A 84 -35.02 -25.72 -4.53
C ASP A 84 -34.65 -25.44 -3.06
N GLY A 85 -34.75 -24.18 -2.65
CA GLY A 85 -34.47 -23.76 -1.29
C GLY A 85 -35.45 -22.67 -0.83
N GLU A 86 -36.21 -22.98 0.21
CA GLU A 86 -37.01 -21.98 0.94
C GLU A 86 -36.07 -21.05 1.74
N GLY A 87 -36.01 -19.77 1.37
CA GLY A 87 -35.17 -18.76 2.03
C GLY A 87 -34.80 -17.57 1.13
N CYS A 88 -34.19 -16.53 1.73
CA CYS A 88 -33.68 -15.37 1.00
C CYS A 88 -32.17 -15.51 0.76
N ALA A 89 -31.76 -15.51 -0.52
CA ALA A 89 -30.36 -15.58 -0.90
C ALA A 89 -29.72 -14.19 -0.91
N LEU A 90 -28.77 -13.94 0.01
CA LEU A 90 -27.99 -12.70 0.05
C LEU A 90 -26.60 -12.94 -0.52
N THR A 91 -26.24 -12.20 -1.57
CA THR A 91 -24.91 -12.28 -2.20
C THR A 91 -24.27 -10.89 -2.25
N GLY A 92 -23.00 -10.78 -1.89
CA GLY A 92 -22.30 -9.50 -1.91
C GLY A 92 -20.85 -9.60 -1.45
N SER A 93 -20.18 -8.45 -1.39
CA SER A 93 -18.78 -8.34 -0.97
C SER A 93 -18.63 -7.24 0.08
N LEU A 94 -17.87 -7.50 1.15
CA LEU A 94 -17.59 -6.53 2.20
C LEU A 94 -16.09 -6.21 2.27
N LYS A 95 -15.76 -4.93 2.28
CA LYS A 95 -14.38 -4.44 2.43
C LYS A 95 -14.11 -4.12 3.90
N ILE A 96 -13.12 -4.78 4.51
CA ILE A 96 -12.78 -4.61 5.94
C ILE A 96 -11.33 -4.13 6.09
N SER A 97 -11.10 -3.21 7.04
CA SER A 97 -9.76 -2.73 7.40
C SER A 97 -8.94 -3.80 8.11
N ARG A 98 -7.63 -3.87 7.84
CA ARG A 98 -6.69 -4.77 8.53
C ARG A 98 -6.33 -4.23 9.93
N VAL A 99 -7.29 -4.21 10.84
CA VAL A 99 -7.12 -3.84 12.26
C VAL A 99 -7.54 -4.98 13.17
N PRO A 100 -6.94 -5.15 14.37
CA PRO A 100 -7.37 -6.18 15.32
C PRO A 100 -8.82 -5.92 15.78
N GLY A 101 -9.71 -6.88 15.56
CA GLY A 101 -11.12 -6.81 15.95
C GLY A 101 -11.91 -8.00 15.40
N SER A 102 -13.09 -8.27 15.96
CA SER A 102 -13.99 -9.29 15.45
C SER A 102 -15.09 -8.66 14.59
N PHE A 103 -15.36 -9.25 13.43
CA PHE A 103 -16.47 -8.90 12.57
C PHE A 103 -17.50 -10.04 12.59
N ARG A 104 -18.79 -9.70 12.76
CA ARG A 104 -19.88 -10.67 12.90
C ARG A 104 -20.99 -10.35 11.90
N ILE A 105 -21.40 -11.35 11.12
CA ILE A 105 -22.61 -11.31 10.31
C ILE A 105 -23.67 -12.13 11.04
N SER A 106 -24.85 -11.56 11.25
CA SER A 106 -26.00 -12.26 11.84
C SER A 106 -27.20 -12.11 10.91
N ALA A 107 -27.87 -13.23 10.63
CA ALA A 107 -29.17 -13.25 9.99
C ALA A 107 -30.21 -13.64 11.04
N ALA A 108 -31.37 -12.99 11.02
CA ALA A 108 -32.51 -13.32 11.86
C ALA A 108 -33.75 -13.45 10.98
N SER A 109 -34.54 -14.51 11.21
CA SER A 109 -35.89 -14.68 10.68
C SER A 109 -36.88 -14.50 11.83
N ALA A 110 -38.08 -13.99 11.54
CA ALA A 110 -39.18 -13.90 12.49
C ALA A 110 -39.88 -15.25 12.67
#